data_AF-A0A963PVM2-F1
#
_entry.id   AF-A0A963PVM2-F1
#
_cell.length_a   1.000
_cell.length_b   1.000
_cell.length_c   1.000
_cell.angle_alpha   90.00
_cell.angle_beta   90.00
_cell.angle_gamma   90.00
#
_symmetry.space_group_name_H-M   'P 1'
#
loop_
_entity.id
_entity.type
_entity.pdbx_description
1 polymer ?
#
loop_
_entity_poly.entity_id
_entity_poly.type
_entity_poly.pdbx_seq_one_letter_code
_entity_poly.pdbx_strand_id
1 'polypeptide(L)' 'MAKIHMVLQGKGGVGKSMIAATIAQYKASKGQTPLCIDTDPVNSTFEGYKALNVQRLNIMDGDE' A
#
# COMPACT_ATOMS: atom_id res chain seq x y z
N MET A 1 13.45 12.77 9.98
CA MET A 1 13.01 11.43 10.45
C MET A 1 12.05 10.86 9.43
N ALA A 2 12.23 9.59 9.05
CA ALA A 2 11.31 8.92 8.12
C ALA A 2 9.93 8.72 8.78
N LYS A 3 8.85 8.91 8.01
CA LYS A 3 7.47 8.68 8.47
C LYS A 3 6.91 7.45 7.77
N ILE A 4 6.36 6.52 8.54
CA ILE A 4 5.76 5.28 8.02
C ILE A 4 4.26 5.36 8.24
N HIS A 5 3.49 5.17 7.17
CA HIS A 5 2.03 5.12 7.19
C HIS A 5 1.60 3.66 6.97
N MET A 6 0.99 3.04 7.98
CA MET A 6 0.50 1.66 7.90
C MET A 6 -1.03 1.65 7.85
N VAL A 7 -1.62 0.83 6.98
CA VAL A 7 -3.08 0.64 6.86
C VAL A 7 -3.39 -0.83 7.10
N LEU A 8 -3.97 -1.14 8.25
CA LEU A 8 -4.18 -2.52 8.74
C LEU A 8 -5.67 -2.74 9.03
N GLN A 9 -6.25 -3.84 8.57
CA GLN A 9 -7.59 -4.30 8.95
C GLN A 9 -7.69 -5.83 8.80
N GLY A 10 -8.44 -6.48 9.69
CA GLY A 10 -8.61 -7.94 9.71
C GLY A 10 -9.65 -8.49 8.72
N LYS A 11 -10.40 -7.63 8.03
CA LYS A 11 -11.42 -8.03 7.03
C LYS A 11 -11.05 -7.54 5.63
N GLY A 12 -11.34 -8.37 4.63
CA GLY A 12 -11.29 -7.97 3.22
C GLY A 12 -12.38 -6.94 2.87
N GLY A 13 -12.15 -6.14 1.83
CA GLY A 13 -13.18 -5.23 1.29
C GLY A 13 -13.44 -3.94 2.06
N VAL A 14 -12.79 -3.70 3.20
CA VAL A 14 -13.00 -2.50 4.05
C VAL A 14 -12.33 -1.22 3.54
N GLY A 15 -11.69 -1.25 2.36
CA GLY A 15 -11.09 -0.06 1.74
C GLY A 15 -9.63 0.22 2.05
N LYS A 16 -8.85 -0.77 2.55
CA LYS A 16 -7.42 -0.59 2.89
C LYS A 16 -6.62 0.05 1.74
N SER A 17 -6.72 -0.52 0.54
CA SER A 17 -5.99 -0.07 -0.64
C SER A 17 -6.43 1.32 -1.10
N MET A 18 -7.72 1.65 -0.97
CA MET A 18 -8.24 2.99 -1.24
C MET A 18 -7.62 4.02 -0.30
N ILE A 19 -7.56 3.73 1.00
CA ILE A 19 -6.95 4.63 2.00
C ILE A 19 -5.45 4.78 1.72
N ALA A 20 -4.74 3.69 1.47
CA ALA A 20 -3.31 3.72 1.13
C ALA A 20 -3.02 4.57 -0.12
N ALA A 21 -3.80 4.39 -1.19
CA ALA A 21 -3.71 5.19 -2.41
C ALA A 21 -4.02 6.67 -2.16
N THR A 22 -5.02 6.98 -1.32
CA THR A 22 -5.37 8.37 -0.98
C THR A 22 -4.23 9.05 -0.23
N ILE A 23 -3.63 8.36 0.74
CA ILE A 23 -2.46 8.88 1.48
C ILE A 23 -1.27 9.09 0.54
N ALA A 24 -0.96 8.12 -0.32
CA ALA A 24 0.14 8.22 -1.28
C ALA A 24 -0.03 9.42 -2.23
N GLN A 25 -1.23 9.59 -2.80
CA GLN A 25 -1.58 10.73 -3.66
C GLN A 25 -1.47 12.06 -2.93
N TYR A 26 -1.98 12.14 -1.70
CA TYR A 26 -1.85 13.34 -0.88
C TYR A 26 -0.37 13.70 -0.66
N LYS A 27 0.47 12.72 -0.31
CA LYS A 27 1.91 12.93 -0.11
C LYS A 27 2.60 13.39 -1.40
N ALA A 28 2.29 12.75 -2.53
CA ALA A 28 2.76 13.16 -3.85
C ALA A 28 2.36 14.60 -4.18
N SER A 29 1.11 14.99 -3.93
CA SER A 29 0.63 16.37 -4.13
C SER A 29 1.33 17.42 -3.26
N LYS A 30 1.99 16.98 -2.17
CA LYS A 30 2.82 17.83 -1.30
C LYS A 30 4.30 17.81 -1.69
N GLY A 31 4.63 17.30 -2.88
CA GLY A 31 6.00 17.21 -3.39
C GLY A 31 6.85 16.11 -2.74
N GLN A 32 6.22 15.15 -2.06
CA GLN A 32 6.91 14.03 -1.42
C GLN A 32 6.88 12.79 -2.31
N THR A 33 7.91 11.96 -2.24
CA THR A 33 8.00 10.70 -3.00
C THR A 33 7.89 9.51 -2.05
N PRO A 34 6.67 9.11 -1.64
CA PRO A 34 6.50 8.00 -0.71
C PRO A 34 6.88 6.67 -1.38
N LEU A 35 7.63 5.84 -0.67
CA LEU A 35 7.74 4.41 -1.00
C LEU A 35 6.41 3.74 -0.67
N CYS A 36 5.77 3.16 -1.68
CA CYS A 36 4.49 2.49 -1.53
C CYS A 36 4.69 0.97 -1.59
N ILE A 37 4.19 0.26 -0.58
CA ILE A 37 4.33 -1.19 -0.46
C ILE A 37 2.95 -1.81 -0.27
N ASP A 38 2.64 -2.85 -1.05
CA ASP A 38 1.47 -3.70 -0.86
C ASP A 38 1.91 -5.03 -0.26
N THR A 39 1.34 -5.39 0.89
CA THR A 39 1.63 -6.62 1.63
C THR A 39 0.40 -7.53 1.73
N ASP A 40 -0.72 -7.17 1.09
CA ASP A 40 -1.92 -8.01 1.12
C ASP A 40 -1.65 -9.31 0.31
N PRO A 41 -1.68 -10.49 0.95
CA PRO A 41 -1.35 -11.73 0.26
C PRO A 41 -2.46 -12.19 -0.69
N VAL A 42 -3.70 -11.75 -0.45
CA VAL A 42 -4.89 -12.22 -1.17
C VAL A 42 -5.28 -11.25 -2.29
N ASN A 43 -5.27 -9.94 -2.02
CA ASN A 43 -5.78 -8.93 -2.94
C ASN A 43 -4.81 -7.75 -3.08
N SER A 44 -3.96 -7.77 -4.12
CA SER A 44 -3.00 -6.70 -4.42
C SER A 44 -3.65 -5.48 -5.11
N THR A 45 -4.78 -5.00 -4.58
CA THR A 45 -5.51 -3.85 -5.15
C THR A 45 -4.67 -2.57 -5.08
N PHE A 46 -3.77 -2.43 -4.09
CA PHE A 46 -2.93 -1.23 -4.02
C PHE A 46 -1.86 -1.25 -5.12
N GLU A 47 -1.26 -2.41 -5.39
CA GLU A 47 -0.36 -2.64 -6.55
C GLU A 47 -1.00 -2.29 -7.91
N GLY A 48 -2.33 -2.41 -8.01
CA GLY A 48 -3.09 -2.09 -9.21
C GLY A 48 -2.97 -0.62 -9.66
N TYR A 49 -2.68 0.32 -8.74
CA TYR A 49 -2.52 1.73 -9.06
C TYR A 49 -1.14 2.02 -9.68
N LYS A 50 -0.98 1.77 -10.99
CA LYS A 50 0.30 1.91 -11.71
C LYS A 50 0.97 3.28 -11.58
N ALA A 51 0.17 4.35 -11.49
CA ALA A 51 0.68 5.72 -11.30
C ALA A 51 1.42 5.92 -9.96
N LEU A 52 1.22 5.04 -8.98
CA LEU A 52 1.84 5.13 -7.65
C LEU A 52 3.11 4.27 -7.49
N ASN A 53 3.50 3.52 -8.53
CA ASN A 53 4.68 2.65 -8.52
C ASN A 53 4.78 1.78 -7.24
N VAL A 54 3.67 1.16 -6.87
CA VAL A 54 3.54 0.37 -5.65
C VAL A 54 4.30 -0.94 -5.81
N GLN A 55 5.16 -1.27 -4.85
CA GLN A 55 5.90 -2.52 -4.80
C GLN A 55 5.12 -3.56 -4.02
N ARG A 56 4.79 -4.69 -4.64
CA ARG A 56 4.26 -5.82 -3.90
C ARG A 56 5.39 -6.53 -3.17
N LEU A 57 5.23 -6.68 -1.86
CA LEU A 57 6.09 -7.49 -1.01
C LEU A 57 5.32 -8.74 -0.62
N ASN A 58 5.73 -9.90 -1.15
CA ASN A 58 5.15 -11.17 -0.76
C ASN A 58 5.67 -11.54 0.63
N ILE A 59 4.81 -11.42 1.65
CA ILE A 59 5.15 -11.72 3.03
C ILE A 59 4.90 -13.19 3.42
N MET A 60 4.25 -13.96 2.54
CA MET A 60 3.97 -15.38 2.76
C MET A 60 4.94 -16.30 2.01
N ASP A 61 6.03 -15.74 1.45
CA ASP A 61 7.01 -16.53 0.73
C ASP A 61 7.79 -17.42 1.73
N GLY A 62 7.61 -18.73 1.64
CA GLY A 62 8.22 -19.71 2.56
C GLY A 62 7.37 -20.08 3.79
N ASP A 63 6.13 -19.58 3.89
CA ASP A 63 5.16 -20.10 4.85
C ASP A 63 4.50 -21.37 4.24
N GLU A 64 4.99 -22.56 4.63
CA GLU A 64 4.26 -23.84 4.51
C GLU A 64 3.26 -24.04 5.65
#